data_AF-A0A971V890-F1
#
_entry.id   AF-A0A971V890-F1
#
_cell.length_a   1.000
_cell.length_b   1.000
_cell.length_c   1.000
_cell.angle_alpha   90.00
_cell.angle_beta   90.00
_cell.angle_gamma   90.00
#
_symmetry.space_group_name_H-M   'P 1'
#
loop_
_entity.id
_entity.type
_entity.pdbx_description
1 polymer ?
#
loop_
_entity_poly.entity_id
_entity_poly.type
_entity_poly.pdbx_seq_one_letter_code
_entity_poly.pdbx_strand_id
1 'polypeptide(L)'
;MMTRKQLQRLVIEAICIVAISIAVLLVGLWVSNGKANTRLQDYYQSQFSSILAGSYYTQMHSRLVDENEEITSVYLAYDESDSLQGYIIEVNLVTKDSLQLHMYIGISSDGSHLTGISRIADEENPVVISEEDLNSLCSQMIGEQIPVALESQITHEDVETEDQVELGGLNDGIYYAQALQEDSYGYIDYVEIEVEDGMITRVVWDAMNVDPTTENRSDASLSGAYTISGENWATQSYTLCHELLDLQDPDRLAMKSDGTTEIVPGVTCNIRQAVTLMHECISNSRANYDKDRYISDLQSIIIDSTSGIEIESITNDEGLLFFSFSDSELEEGFGDYENVRQASGIEDVDVSQTDDSSIDQENDGINLVGSEDGVISGSEDVLTDSVDGLPSSEIRTLIIDVPASQENCSVISSVNIAYKFLKVYLDWLA
;
A
#
# COMPACT_ATOMS: atom_id res chain seq x y z
N MET A 1 10.69 83.41 4.77
CA MET A 1 10.64 82.53 5.96
C MET A 1 9.38 81.70 5.86
N MET A 2 9.51 80.39 5.63
CA MET A 2 8.36 79.52 5.38
C MET A 2 7.57 79.29 6.68
N THR A 3 6.24 79.42 6.65
CA THR A 3 5.45 79.30 7.89
C THR A 3 5.31 77.83 8.29
N ARG A 4 5.26 77.55 9.60
CA ARG A 4 5.15 76.19 10.16
C ARG A 4 3.97 75.39 9.58
N LYS A 5 2.86 76.07 9.25
CA LYS A 5 1.69 75.47 8.60
C LYS A 5 1.96 75.08 7.14
N GLN A 6 2.72 75.88 6.40
CA GLN A 6 3.12 75.54 5.02
C GLN A 6 4.08 74.34 4.99
N LEU A 7 5.00 74.27 5.96
CA LEU A 7 5.90 73.12 6.10
C LEU A 7 5.13 71.83 6.44
N GLN A 8 4.21 71.87 7.41
CA GLN A 8 3.39 70.70 7.78
C GLN A 8 2.53 70.20 6.62
N ARG A 9 1.92 71.11 5.86
CA ARG A 9 1.13 70.74 4.69
C ARG A 9 1.98 70.04 3.62
N LEU A 10 3.16 70.56 3.32
CA LEU A 10 4.08 69.94 2.35
C LEU A 10 4.60 68.59 2.81
N VAL A 11 4.87 68.41 4.11
CA VAL A 11 5.29 67.12 4.66
C VAL A 11 4.15 66.10 4.55
N ILE A 12 2.91 66.48 4.86
CA ILE A 12 1.75 65.60 4.74
C ILE A 12 1.50 65.24 3.26
N GLU A 13 1.55 66.21 2.34
CA GLU A 13 1.39 65.95 0.90
C GLU A 13 2.49 65.03 0.38
N ALA A 14 3.75 65.20 0.81
CA ALA A 14 4.86 64.32 0.46
C ALA A 14 4.66 62.89 1.00
N ILE A 15 4.23 62.73 2.25
CA ILE A 15 3.93 61.42 2.84
C ILE A 15 2.79 60.73 2.09
N CYS A 16 1.73 61.47 1.74
CA CYS A 16 0.62 60.92 0.96
C CYS A 16 1.07 60.44 -0.43
N ILE A 17 1.93 61.19 -1.14
CA ILE A 17 2.43 60.79 -2.46
C ILE A 17 3.29 59.51 -2.35
N VAL A 18 4.14 59.42 -1.33
CA VAL A 18 4.95 58.21 -1.07
C VAL A 18 4.06 57.02 -0.75
N ALA A 19 3.04 57.20 0.12
CA ALA A 19 2.10 56.14 0.47
C ALA A 19 1.30 55.65 -0.75
N ILE A 20 0.81 56.56 -1.60
CA ILE A 20 0.11 56.22 -2.85
C ILE A 20 1.05 55.47 -3.80
N SER A 21 2.31 55.90 -3.91
CA SER A 21 3.30 55.24 -4.78
C SER A 21 3.59 53.81 -4.32
N ILE A 22 3.75 53.60 -3.00
CA ILE A 22 3.92 52.26 -2.42
C ILE A 22 2.67 51.41 -2.66
N ALA A 23 1.46 51.95 -2.46
CA ALA A 23 0.22 51.23 -2.70
C ALA A 23 0.07 50.81 -4.18
N VAL A 24 0.42 51.69 -5.12
CA VAL A 24 0.41 51.38 -6.56
C VAL A 24 1.43 50.30 -6.90
N LEU A 25 2.63 50.32 -6.29
CA LEU A 25 3.62 49.26 -6.46
C LEU A 25 3.15 47.92 -5.91
N LEU A 26 2.54 47.91 -4.71
CA LEU A 26 2.00 46.69 -4.11
C LEU A 26 0.84 46.12 -4.91
N VAL A 27 -0.09 46.95 -5.38
CA VAL A 27 -1.18 46.53 -6.28
C VAL A 27 -0.63 46.04 -7.62
N GLY A 28 0.38 46.73 -8.17
CA GLY A 28 1.05 46.31 -9.39
C GLY A 28 1.72 44.95 -9.26
N LEU A 29 2.42 44.70 -8.15
CA LEU A 29 3.02 43.41 -7.83
C LEU A 29 1.96 42.31 -7.67
N TRP A 30 0.88 42.60 -6.93
CA TRP A 30 -0.21 41.64 -6.72
C TRP A 30 -0.92 41.27 -8.04
N VAL A 31 -1.26 42.27 -8.88
CA VAL A 31 -1.87 42.03 -10.20
C VAL A 31 -0.91 41.32 -11.15
N SER A 32 0.38 41.65 -11.11
CA SER A 32 1.40 41.01 -11.94
C SER A 32 1.58 39.53 -11.57
N ASN A 33 1.72 39.23 -10.28
CA ASN A 33 1.89 37.86 -9.80
C ASN A 33 0.64 37.02 -10.03
N GLY A 34 -0.56 37.58 -9.80
CA GLY A 34 -1.82 36.90 -10.11
C GLY A 34 -1.90 36.49 -11.58
N LYS A 35 -1.56 37.39 -12.51
CA LYS A 35 -1.55 37.08 -13.95
C LYS A 35 -0.48 36.06 -14.36
N ALA A 36 0.69 36.07 -13.69
CA ALA A 36 1.74 35.10 -13.94
C ALA A 36 1.31 33.69 -13.50
N ASN A 37 0.71 33.59 -12.30
CA ASN A 37 0.19 32.33 -11.78
C ASN A 37 -0.95 31.79 -12.64
N THR A 38 -1.89 32.63 -13.08
CA THR A 38 -2.97 32.18 -13.97
C THR A 38 -2.41 31.59 -15.27
N ARG A 39 -1.43 32.25 -15.91
CA ARG A 39 -0.81 31.71 -17.14
C ARG A 39 -0.08 30.40 -16.91
N LEU A 40 0.57 30.25 -15.76
CA LEU A 40 1.25 29.01 -15.40
C LEU A 40 0.26 27.87 -15.17
N GLN A 41 -0.87 28.15 -14.50
CA GLN A 41 -1.94 27.17 -14.33
C GLN A 41 -2.63 26.83 -15.65
N ASP A 42 -2.87 27.81 -16.54
CA ASP A 42 -3.40 27.56 -17.89
C ASP A 42 -2.46 26.63 -18.68
N TYR A 43 -1.14 26.83 -18.53
CA TYR A 43 -0.12 25.97 -19.13
C TYR A 43 -0.20 24.54 -18.55
N TYR A 44 -0.19 24.39 -17.22
CA TYR A 44 -0.31 23.09 -16.56
C TYR A 44 -1.61 22.37 -16.95
N GLN A 45 -2.75 23.07 -16.95
CA GLN A 45 -4.03 22.48 -17.36
C GLN A 45 -3.96 21.93 -18.80
N SER A 46 -3.31 22.65 -19.72
CA SER A 46 -3.14 22.21 -21.10
C SER A 46 -2.27 20.98 -21.24
N GLN A 47 -1.29 20.76 -20.36
CA GLN A 47 -0.38 19.63 -20.43
C GLN A 47 -0.90 18.40 -19.67
N PHE A 48 -1.56 18.64 -18.54
CA PHE A 48 -1.79 17.61 -17.52
C PHE A 48 -3.22 17.09 -17.46
N SER A 49 -4.21 17.85 -17.95
CA SER A 49 -5.63 17.48 -17.79
C SER A 49 -6.03 16.15 -18.43
N SER A 50 -5.29 15.67 -19.43
CA SER A 50 -5.49 14.34 -20.04
C SER A 50 -4.77 13.21 -19.32
N ILE A 51 -3.86 13.54 -18.39
CA ILE A 51 -3.02 12.61 -17.65
C ILE A 51 -3.59 12.38 -16.25
N LEU A 52 -3.84 13.48 -15.53
CA LEU A 52 -4.41 13.47 -14.19
C LEU A 52 -5.30 14.70 -14.03
N ALA A 53 -6.55 14.47 -13.65
CA ALA A 53 -7.51 15.55 -13.45
C ALA A 53 -7.15 16.37 -12.20
N GLY A 54 -7.00 17.67 -12.39
CA GLY A 54 -6.80 18.66 -11.32
C GLY A 54 -7.40 20.00 -11.71
N SER A 55 -7.79 20.76 -10.69
CA SER A 55 -8.23 22.15 -10.78
C SER A 55 -7.05 23.12 -10.80
N TYR A 56 -5.97 22.77 -10.11
CA TYR A 56 -4.68 23.45 -10.20
C TYR A 56 -3.53 22.50 -9.86
N TYR A 57 -2.32 22.88 -10.26
CA TYR A 57 -1.12 22.07 -10.05
C TYR A 57 -0.01 22.88 -9.40
N THR A 58 0.77 22.25 -8.53
CA THR A 58 1.97 22.85 -7.96
C THR A 58 3.19 22.04 -8.33
N GLN A 59 4.31 22.70 -8.62
CA GLN A 59 5.57 22.01 -8.85
C GLN A 59 6.26 21.75 -7.51
N MET A 60 6.57 20.49 -7.26
CA MET A 60 7.36 20.05 -6.13
C MET A 60 8.81 20.47 -6.32
N HIS A 61 9.41 21.00 -5.26
CA HIS A 61 10.84 21.24 -5.20
C HIS A 61 11.37 20.45 -4.02
N SER A 62 12.07 19.35 -4.30
CA SER A 62 12.64 18.46 -3.30
C SER A 62 14.05 18.07 -3.71
N ARG A 63 14.91 17.86 -2.72
CA ARG A 63 16.25 17.34 -2.93
C ARG A 63 16.24 15.96 -3.61
N LEU A 64 15.19 15.17 -3.40
CA LEU A 64 15.00 13.89 -4.08
C LEU A 64 14.87 14.06 -5.59
N VAL A 65 14.20 15.13 -6.06
CA VAL A 65 14.10 15.41 -7.50
C VAL A 65 15.49 15.74 -8.06
N ASP A 66 16.26 16.56 -7.35
CA ASP A 66 17.61 16.94 -7.78
C ASP A 66 18.62 15.77 -7.74
N GLU A 67 18.38 14.74 -6.91
CA GLU A 67 19.25 13.56 -6.76
C GLU A 67 18.95 12.42 -7.74
N ASN A 68 17.77 12.41 -8.38
CA ASN A 68 17.41 11.42 -9.40
C ASN A 68 17.67 11.98 -10.80
N GLU A 69 18.61 11.37 -11.54
CA GLU A 69 19.01 11.87 -12.86
C GLU A 69 17.89 11.74 -13.91
N GLU A 70 17.00 10.76 -13.74
CA GLU A 70 15.89 10.47 -14.64
C GLU A 70 14.63 11.30 -14.36
N ILE A 71 14.54 11.96 -13.20
CA ILE A 71 13.37 12.77 -12.81
C ILE A 71 13.68 14.25 -13.07
N THR A 72 12.96 14.85 -14.01
CA THR A 72 13.16 16.27 -14.35
C THR A 72 12.36 17.19 -13.43
N SER A 73 11.08 16.87 -13.22
CA SER A 73 10.15 17.64 -12.40
C SER A 73 9.06 16.74 -11.82
N VAL A 74 8.46 17.17 -10.71
CA VAL A 74 7.27 16.53 -10.15
C VAL A 74 6.21 17.59 -9.88
N TYR A 75 4.96 17.29 -10.23
CA TYR A 75 3.81 18.16 -10.02
C TYR A 75 2.75 17.44 -9.19
N LEU A 76 2.11 18.17 -8.29
CA LEU A 76 0.98 17.67 -7.50
C LEU A 76 -0.30 18.30 -8.05
N ALA A 77 -1.31 17.48 -8.30
CA ALA A 77 -2.62 17.93 -8.77
C ALA A 77 -3.59 18.05 -7.60
N TYR A 78 -4.31 19.17 -7.52
CA TYR A 78 -5.30 19.43 -6.48
C TYR A 78 -6.67 19.74 -7.07
N ASP A 79 -7.73 19.42 -6.35
CA ASP A 79 -9.09 19.84 -6.70
C ASP A 79 -9.39 21.28 -6.24
N GLU A 80 -10.64 21.74 -6.41
CA GLU A 80 -11.06 23.07 -5.94
C GLU A 80 -11.10 23.20 -4.41
N SER A 81 -11.03 22.09 -3.68
CA SER A 81 -11.09 21.99 -2.21
C SER A 81 -9.72 21.83 -1.55
N ASP A 82 -8.63 21.98 -2.31
CA ASP A 82 -7.25 21.72 -1.88
C ASP A 82 -6.95 20.26 -1.51
N SER A 83 -7.74 19.31 -2.01
CA SER A 83 -7.51 17.86 -1.85
C SER A 83 -6.57 17.33 -2.93
N LEU A 84 -5.54 16.60 -2.52
CA LEU A 84 -4.55 16.01 -3.41
C LEU A 84 -5.17 14.88 -4.26
N GLN A 85 -5.14 15.02 -5.57
CA GLN A 85 -5.65 14.04 -6.53
C GLN A 85 -4.57 13.06 -6.99
N GLY A 86 -3.31 13.46 -6.95
CA GLY A 86 -2.19 12.61 -7.35
C GLY A 86 -0.95 13.38 -7.79
N TYR A 87 -0.05 12.66 -8.44
CA TYR A 87 1.27 13.12 -8.82
C TYR A 87 1.45 12.99 -10.33
N ILE A 88 2.14 13.96 -10.92
CA ILE A 88 2.59 13.91 -12.31
C ILE A 88 4.10 14.04 -12.29
N ILE A 89 4.78 12.99 -12.75
CA ILE A 89 6.22 12.87 -12.71
C ILE A 89 6.74 12.99 -14.13
N GLU A 90 7.63 13.97 -14.35
CA GLU A 90 8.33 14.18 -15.62
C GLU A 90 9.60 13.32 -15.62
N VAL A 91 9.58 12.26 -16.43
CA VAL A 91 10.66 11.27 -16.53
C VAL A 91 11.38 11.44 -17.86
N ASN A 92 12.69 11.59 -17.81
CA ASN A 92 13.57 11.63 -18.98
C ASN A 92 14.53 10.44 -18.93
N LEU A 93 14.19 9.39 -19.67
CA LEU A 93 14.96 8.16 -19.74
C LEU A 93 15.96 8.20 -20.89
N VAL A 94 17.22 7.89 -20.60
CA VAL A 94 18.26 7.69 -21.62
C VAL A 94 18.63 6.21 -21.70
N THR A 95 18.37 5.60 -22.85
CA THR A 95 18.69 4.19 -23.10
C THR A 95 20.18 3.97 -23.35
N LYS A 96 20.64 2.70 -23.31
CA LYS A 96 22.05 2.32 -23.56
C LYS A 96 22.58 2.82 -24.92
N ASP A 97 21.72 2.93 -25.92
CA ASP A 97 22.08 3.42 -27.26
C ASP A 97 21.98 4.94 -27.41
N SER A 98 21.91 5.67 -26.28
CA SER A 98 21.76 7.14 -26.24
C SER A 98 20.47 7.64 -26.91
N LEU A 99 19.44 6.79 -27.05
CA LEU A 99 18.08 7.23 -27.37
C LEU A 99 17.42 7.79 -26.10
N GLN A 100 16.59 8.80 -26.27
CA GLN A 100 15.92 9.53 -25.20
C GLN A 100 14.40 9.34 -25.29
N LEU A 101 13.76 9.16 -24.13
CA LEU A 101 12.31 9.11 -24.00
C LEU A 101 11.90 10.04 -22.85
N HIS A 102 11.17 11.11 -23.19
CA HIS A 102 10.72 12.11 -22.25
C HIS A 102 9.19 12.09 -22.14
N MET A 103 8.70 11.79 -20.93
CA MET A 103 7.29 11.52 -20.67
C MET A 103 6.81 12.12 -19.36
N TYR A 104 5.53 12.45 -19.31
CA TYR A 104 4.77 12.67 -18.11
C TYR A 104 4.06 11.37 -17.69
N ILE A 105 4.26 10.96 -16.45
CA ILE A 105 3.62 9.80 -15.82
C ILE A 105 2.67 10.31 -14.73
N GLY A 106 1.38 10.06 -14.86
CA GLY A 106 0.37 10.36 -13.85
C GLY A 106 0.15 9.18 -12.92
N ILE A 107 0.16 9.40 -11.61
CA ILE A 107 -0.06 8.39 -10.57
C ILE A 107 -1.09 8.93 -9.58
N SER A 108 -1.96 8.05 -9.05
CA SER A 108 -2.94 8.37 -8.02
C SER A 108 -2.30 8.92 -6.73
N SER A 109 -3.11 9.55 -5.87
CA SER A 109 -2.66 10.15 -4.61
C SER A 109 -2.10 9.15 -3.59
N ASP A 110 -2.53 7.89 -3.65
CA ASP A 110 -2.00 6.77 -2.85
C ASP A 110 -0.70 6.18 -3.43
N GLY A 111 -0.29 6.60 -4.63
CA GLY A 111 0.93 6.11 -5.28
C GLY A 111 0.84 4.72 -5.90
N SER A 112 -0.36 4.13 -5.99
CA SER A 112 -0.53 2.71 -6.35
C SER A 112 -1.03 2.48 -7.77
N HIS A 113 -1.77 3.42 -8.38
CA HIS A 113 -2.37 3.24 -9.71
C HIS A 113 -1.90 4.28 -10.71
N LEU A 114 -1.75 3.87 -11.96
CA LEU A 114 -1.40 4.77 -13.05
C LEU A 114 -2.64 5.50 -13.56
N THR A 115 -2.62 6.83 -13.62
CA THR A 115 -3.76 7.65 -14.06
C THR A 115 -3.65 8.08 -15.52
N GLY A 116 -2.45 8.19 -16.05
CA GLY A 116 -2.23 8.51 -17.45
C GLY A 116 -0.76 8.60 -17.82
N ILE A 117 -0.49 8.59 -19.12
CA ILE A 117 0.85 8.79 -19.70
C ILE A 117 0.75 9.78 -20.85
N SER A 118 1.73 10.67 -20.97
CA SER A 118 1.87 11.52 -22.16
C SER A 118 3.33 11.70 -22.55
N ARG A 119 3.60 11.79 -23.84
CA ARG A 119 4.94 12.02 -24.39
C ARG A 119 5.17 13.51 -24.65
N ILE A 120 6.36 14.01 -24.33
CA ILE A 120 6.74 15.42 -24.51
C ILE A 120 7.36 15.68 -25.90
N ALA A 121 8.04 14.68 -26.47
CA ALA A 121 8.52 14.67 -27.86
C ALA A 121 9.44 15.85 -28.22
N ASP A 122 10.29 16.26 -27.28
CA ASP A 122 11.25 17.36 -27.39
C ASP A 122 12.71 16.88 -27.49
N GLU A 123 12.92 15.58 -27.63
CA GLU A 123 14.24 14.95 -27.55
C GLU A 123 15.06 15.09 -28.85
N GLU A 124 16.39 15.17 -28.73
CA GLU A 124 17.28 15.26 -29.92
C GLU A 124 17.40 13.91 -30.65
N ASN A 125 17.38 12.81 -29.89
CA ASN A 125 17.48 11.45 -30.40
C ASN A 125 16.37 10.57 -29.80
N PRO A 126 15.12 10.70 -30.30
CA PRO A 126 13.96 10.10 -29.67
C PRO A 126 13.89 8.57 -29.83
N VAL A 127 13.40 7.88 -28.81
CA VAL A 127 12.88 6.51 -28.95
C VAL A 127 11.65 6.54 -29.87
N VAL A 128 11.61 5.63 -30.85
CA VAL A 128 10.54 5.55 -31.87
C VAL A 128 9.61 4.39 -31.55
N ILE A 129 8.51 4.67 -30.86
CA ILE A 129 7.47 3.69 -30.51
C ILE A 129 6.34 3.79 -31.53
N SER A 130 5.78 2.66 -31.98
CA SER A 130 4.63 2.67 -32.87
C SER A 130 3.37 3.15 -32.13
N GLU A 131 2.47 3.86 -32.81
CA GLU A 131 1.20 4.28 -32.19
C GLU A 131 0.36 3.07 -31.74
N GLU A 132 0.47 1.94 -32.44
CA GLU A 132 -0.23 0.70 -32.08
C GLU A 132 0.29 0.12 -30.77
N ASP A 133 1.61 -0.02 -30.63
CA ASP A 133 2.25 -0.54 -29.41
C ASP A 133 2.02 0.41 -28.23
N LEU A 134 2.17 1.73 -28.44
CA LEU A 134 1.94 2.72 -27.38
C LEU A 134 0.48 2.69 -26.89
N ASN A 135 -0.49 2.57 -27.81
CA ASN A 135 -1.89 2.46 -27.43
C ASN A 135 -2.18 1.15 -26.70
N SER A 136 -1.58 0.04 -27.14
CA SER A 136 -1.70 -1.27 -26.47
C SER A 136 -1.17 -1.18 -25.04
N LEU A 137 0.05 -0.65 -24.88
CA LEU A 137 0.68 -0.38 -23.59
C LEU A 137 -0.21 0.48 -22.69
N CYS A 138 -0.63 1.66 -23.16
CA CYS A 138 -1.47 2.56 -22.38
C CYS A 138 -2.81 1.92 -21.98
N SER A 139 -3.42 1.11 -22.85
CA SER A 139 -4.70 0.46 -22.53
C SER A 139 -4.59 -0.62 -21.44
N GLN A 140 -3.41 -1.20 -21.26
CA GLN A 140 -3.15 -2.21 -20.23
C GLN A 140 -2.55 -1.63 -18.95
N MET A 141 -2.00 -0.40 -18.99
CA MET A 141 -1.38 0.23 -17.81
C MET A 141 -2.28 1.26 -17.13
N ILE A 142 -3.09 2.02 -17.89
CA ILE A 142 -3.89 3.12 -17.31
C ILE A 142 -5.05 2.53 -16.49
N GLY A 143 -5.09 2.88 -15.20
CA GLY A 143 -6.05 2.40 -14.22
C GLY A 143 -5.56 1.19 -13.42
N GLU A 144 -4.47 0.55 -13.85
CA GLU A 144 -3.89 -0.62 -13.19
C GLU A 144 -2.84 -0.22 -12.15
N GLN A 145 -2.47 -1.19 -11.31
CA GLN A 145 -1.45 -1.00 -10.28
C GLN A 145 -0.04 -0.94 -10.87
N ILE A 146 0.83 -0.16 -10.23
CA ILE A 146 2.25 -0.07 -10.56
C ILE A 146 3.06 -0.68 -9.41
N PRO A 147 4.25 -1.25 -9.68
CA PRO A 147 5.00 -1.27 -10.94
C PRO A 147 4.54 -2.34 -11.94
N VAL A 148 5.00 -2.20 -13.19
CA VAL A 148 4.54 -2.99 -14.33
C VAL A 148 5.71 -3.69 -15.04
N ALA A 149 5.48 -4.85 -15.65
CA ALA A 149 6.47 -5.56 -16.45
C ALA A 149 5.86 -6.20 -17.68
N LEU A 150 6.67 -6.49 -18.71
CA LEU A 150 6.21 -7.38 -19.80
C LEU A 150 6.21 -8.82 -19.30
N GLU A 151 5.19 -9.59 -19.67
CA GLU A 151 5.16 -11.03 -19.41
C GLU A 151 6.43 -11.72 -19.92
N SER A 152 6.89 -11.36 -21.12
CA SER A 152 8.12 -11.91 -21.72
C SER A 152 9.43 -11.54 -21.01
N GLN A 153 9.44 -10.53 -20.14
CA GLN A 153 10.61 -10.21 -19.29
C GLN A 153 10.67 -11.08 -18.05
N ILE A 154 9.58 -11.78 -17.74
CA ILE A 154 9.50 -12.71 -16.62
C ILE A 154 9.65 -14.11 -17.21
N THR A 155 10.88 -14.64 -17.19
CA THR A 155 11.15 -15.99 -17.67
C THR A 155 10.60 -16.99 -16.65
N HIS A 156 9.68 -17.86 -17.07
CA HIS A 156 9.23 -19.02 -16.30
C HIS A 156 10.30 -20.13 -16.20
N GLU A 157 11.53 -19.77 -15.83
CA GLU A 157 12.60 -20.70 -15.46
C GLU A 157 13.38 -20.11 -14.28
N ASP A 158 12.64 -19.77 -13.22
CA ASP A 158 13.02 -19.86 -11.80
C ASP A 158 11.75 -19.60 -10.98
N VAL A 159 10.68 -20.30 -11.37
CA VAL A 159 9.62 -20.64 -10.43
C VAL A 159 10.15 -21.83 -9.63
N GLU A 160 11.14 -21.60 -8.76
CA GLU A 160 11.00 -22.15 -7.42
C GLU A 160 9.86 -21.31 -6.84
N THR A 161 8.58 -21.61 -7.11
CA THR A 161 7.76 -22.44 -6.20
C THR A 161 8.41 -22.62 -4.82
N GLU A 162 8.75 -21.53 -4.16
CA GLU A 162 8.12 -21.35 -2.86
C GLU A 162 6.65 -21.03 -3.18
N ASP A 163 5.80 -22.03 -2.93
CA ASP A 163 4.38 -21.96 -3.13
C ASP A 163 3.84 -20.59 -2.67
N GLN A 164 3.42 -19.75 -3.63
CA GLN A 164 2.29 -18.85 -3.37
C GLN A 164 1.10 -19.80 -3.20
N VAL A 165 0.92 -20.32 -1.99
CA VAL A 165 -0.36 -20.84 -1.56
C VAL A 165 -1.26 -19.61 -1.47
N GLU A 166 -1.81 -19.18 -2.62
CA GLU A 166 -3.03 -18.40 -2.58
C GLU A 166 -4.02 -19.24 -1.78
N LEU A 167 -4.53 -18.69 -0.69
CA LEU A 167 -5.55 -19.34 0.12
C LEU A 167 -6.80 -19.47 -0.74
N GLY A 168 -6.90 -20.52 -1.56
CA GLY A 168 -8.06 -20.75 -2.39
C GLY A 168 -9.32 -20.93 -1.53
N GLY A 169 -10.45 -20.46 -2.05
CA GLY A 169 -11.76 -20.66 -1.44
C GLY A 169 -12.14 -19.67 -0.34
N LEU A 170 -11.56 -18.47 -0.32
CA LEU A 170 -12.10 -17.38 0.49
C LEU A 170 -13.44 -16.93 -0.07
N ASN A 171 -14.42 -16.73 0.81
CA ASN A 171 -15.68 -16.10 0.43
C ASN A 171 -15.58 -14.59 0.67
N ASP A 172 -16.18 -13.79 -0.21
CA ASP A 172 -16.20 -12.34 -0.04
C ASP A 172 -16.97 -11.93 1.23
N GLY A 173 -16.51 -10.90 1.91
CA GLY A 173 -17.12 -10.39 3.13
C GLY A 173 -16.12 -9.83 4.14
N ILE A 174 -16.63 -9.43 5.30
CA ILE A 174 -15.82 -8.95 6.42
C ILE A 174 -15.80 -10.04 7.49
N TYR A 175 -14.60 -10.45 7.86
CA TYR A 175 -14.33 -11.51 8.82
C TYR A 175 -13.58 -10.94 10.00
N TYR A 176 -13.90 -11.45 11.19
CA TYR A 176 -13.41 -10.90 12.45
C TYR A 176 -13.03 -12.05 13.38
N ALA A 177 -11.97 -11.82 14.15
CA ALA A 177 -11.53 -12.69 15.23
C ALA A 177 -10.94 -11.83 16.35
N GLN A 178 -11.11 -12.24 17.60
CA GLN A 178 -10.49 -11.58 18.75
C GLN A 178 -9.94 -12.58 19.74
N ALA A 179 -8.91 -12.16 20.47
CA ALA A 179 -8.43 -12.89 21.63
C ALA A 179 -9.57 -13.03 22.66
N LEU A 180 -9.54 -14.15 23.37
CA LEU A 180 -10.51 -14.42 24.44
C LEU A 180 -9.99 -13.97 25.81
N GLN A 181 -8.70 -13.69 25.92
CA GLN A 181 -8.05 -13.18 27.11
C GLN A 181 -7.37 -11.85 26.82
N GLU A 182 -7.35 -10.99 27.84
CA GLU A 182 -6.52 -9.79 27.84
C GLU A 182 -5.03 -10.13 27.95
N ASP A 183 -4.19 -9.28 27.36
CA ASP A 183 -2.75 -9.31 27.56
C ASP A 183 -2.35 -8.74 28.92
N SER A 184 -1.03 -8.70 29.19
CA SER A 184 -0.50 -8.13 30.44
C SER A 184 -0.77 -6.63 30.65
N TYR A 185 -1.29 -5.95 29.62
CA TYR A 185 -1.63 -4.52 29.63
C TYR A 185 -3.16 -4.30 29.65
N GLY A 186 -3.97 -5.35 29.74
CA GLY A 186 -5.43 -5.27 29.79
C GLY A 186 -6.08 -5.08 28.42
N TYR A 187 -5.38 -5.44 27.33
CA TYR A 187 -5.88 -5.30 25.97
C TYR A 187 -6.24 -6.66 25.36
N ILE A 188 -7.34 -6.68 24.61
CA ILE A 188 -7.80 -7.81 23.82
C ILE A 188 -7.50 -7.51 22.35
N ASP A 189 -6.54 -8.23 21.77
CA ASP A 189 -6.21 -8.15 20.36
C ASP A 189 -7.38 -8.63 19.48
N TYR A 190 -7.61 -7.94 18.37
CA TYR A 190 -8.54 -8.37 17.33
C TYR A 190 -7.97 -8.14 15.94
N VAL A 191 -8.44 -8.96 15.00
CA VAL A 191 -8.14 -8.80 13.58
C VAL A 191 -9.46 -8.75 12.80
N GLU A 192 -9.52 -7.84 11.84
CA GLU A 192 -10.58 -7.78 10.84
C GLU A 192 -9.96 -7.94 9.45
N ILE A 193 -10.50 -8.85 8.64
CA ILE A 193 -10.09 -9.10 7.26
C ILE A 193 -11.28 -8.87 6.34
N GLU A 194 -11.09 -8.06 5.31
CA GLU A 194 -12.04 -7.91 4.21
C GLU A 194 -11.55 -8.72 3.01
N VAL A 195 -12.46 -9.49 2.43
CA VAL A 195 -12.23 -10.29 1.23
C VAL A 195 -13.14 -9.79 0.12
N GLU A 196 -12.56 -9.50 -1.04
CA GLU A 196 -13.28 -9.18 -2.28
C GLU A 196 -12.67 -9.97 -3.43
N ASP A 197 -13.51 -10.52 -4.30
CA ASP A 197 -13.11 -11.39 -5.41
C ASP A 197 -12.19 -12.56 -4.97
N GLY A 198 -12.43 -13.09 -3.77
CA GLY A 198 -11.64 -14.17 -3.16
C GLY A 198 -10.25 -13.77 -2.67
N MET A 199 -9.92 -12.47 -2.64
CA MET A 199 -8.62 -11.93 -2.21
C MET A 199 -8.77 -11.05 -0.97
N ILE A 200 -7.76 -11.04 -0.11
CA ILE A 200 -7.72 -10.15 1.05
C ILE A 200 -7.43 -8.72 0.57
N THR A 201 -8.39 -7.81 0.73
CA THR A 201 -8.29 -6.40 0.28
C THR A 201 -8.08 -5.40 1.41
N ARG A 202 -8.42 -5.78 2.66
CA ARG A 202 -8.14 -4.98 3.86
C ARG A 202 -7.85 -5.87 5.05
N VAL A 203 -6.86 -5.47 5.86
CA VAL A 203 -6.55 -6.10 7.14
C VAL A 203 -6.41 -5.00 8.18
N VAL A 204 -7.03 -5.19 9.34
CA VAL A 204 -6.87 -4.35 10.52
C VAL A 204 -6.46 -5.25 11.68
N TRP A 205 -5.37 -4.91 12.35
CA TRP A 205 -4.99 -5.48 13.64
C TRP A 205 -4.96 -4.33 14.67
N ASP A 206 -5.83 -4.43 15.67
CA ASP A 206 -5.84 -3.49 16.80
C ASP A 206 -6.13 -4.27 18.09
N ALA A 207 -6.17 -3.57 19.23
CA ALA A 207 -6.57 -4.17 20.48
C ALA A 207 -7.42 -3.21 21.31
N MET A 208 -8.51 -3.72 21.86
CA MET A 208 -9.42 -2.98 22.73
C MET A 208 -9.07 -3.20 24.19
N ASN A 209 -9.14 -2.15 25.01
CA ASN A 209 -8.89 -2.31 26.44
C ASN A 209 -10.15 -2.83 27.16
N VAL A 210 -9.98 -3.72 28.14
CA VAL A 210 -11.11 -4.21 28.97
C VAL A 210 -11.70 -3.09 29.83
N ASP A 211 -10.94 -2.04 30.12
CA ASP A 211 -11.45 -0.81 30.71
C ASP A 211 -12.01 0.08 29.58
N PRO A 212 -13.34 0.24 29.48
CA PRO A 212 -13.97 1.01 28.41
C PRO A 212 -13.65 2.51 28.46
N THR A 213 -12.97 2.98 29.51
CA THR A 213 -12.49 4.37 29.61
C THR A 213 -11.11 4.58 29.00
N THR A 214 -10.44 3.50 28.59
CA THR A 214 -9.10 3.53 27.98
C THR A 214 -9.22 3.42 26.46
N GLU A 215 -8.40 4.19 25.74
CA GLU A 215 -8.31 4.17 24.28
C GLU A 215 -7.81 2.80 23.77
N ASN A 216 -8.22 2.44 22.55
CA ASN A 216 -7.67 1.28 21.83
C ASN A 216 -6.15 1.41 21.69
N ARG A 217 -5.45 0.30 21.52
CA ARG A 217 -3.99 0.26 21.61
C ARG A 217 -3.33 1.11 20.54
N SER A 218 -3.90 1.20 19.33
CA SER A 218 -3.47 2.12 18.28
C SER A 218 -3.52 3.59 18.73
N ASP A 219 -4.68 4.08 19.18
CA ASP A 219 -4.89 5.45 19.67
C ASP A 219 -4.03 5.76 20.89
N ALA A 220 -3.98 4.84 21.86
CA ALA A 220 -3.13 4.94 23.04
C ALA A 220 -1.64 5.02 22.63
N SER A 221 -1.23 4.32 21.57
CA SER A 221 0.14 4.38 21.07
C SER A 221 0.45 5.71 20.37
N LEU A 222 -0.50 6.27 19.62
CA LEU A 222 -0.35 7.57 18.95
C LEU A 222 -0.35 8.73 19.96
N SER A 223 -1.14 8.62 21.03
CA SER A 223 -1.16 9.59 22.13
C SER A 223 0.04 9.44 23.08
N GLY A 224 0.79 8.34 22.97
CA GLY A 224 1.95 8.00 23.81
C GLY A 224 1.58 7.41 25.17
N ALA A 225 0.30 7.09 25.40
CA ALA A 225 -0.18 6.38 26.58
C ALA A 225 0.25 4.90 26.60
N TYR A 226 0.45 4.31 25.42
CA TYR A 226 1.05 3.00 25.22
C TYR A 226 2.40 3.14 24.51
N THR A 227 3.41 2.39 24.94
CA THR A 227 4.75 2.42 24.32
C THR A 227 5.32 1.02 24.21
N ILE A 228 5.99 0.75 23.09
CA ILE A 228 6.69 -0.50 22.81
C ILE A 228 8.09 -0.18 22.27
N SER A 229 8.96 -1.18 22.19
CA SER A 229 10.26 -1.02 21.53
C SER A 229 10.09 -0.75 20.03
N GLY A 230 11.04 0.00 19.46
CA GLY A 230 11.03 0.33 18.03
C GLY A 230 10.10 1.49 17.72
N GLU A 231 9.39 1.37 16.60
CA GLU A 231 8.35 2.31 16.20
C GLU A 231 7.17 2.28 17.18
N ASN A 232 6.27 3.25 17.07
CA ASN A 232 5.02 3.19 17.85
C ASN A 232 4.17 1.97 17.39
N TRP A 233 3.35 1.42 18.29
CA TRP A 233 2.60 0.18 18.03
C TRP A 233 1.63 0.31 16.86
N ALA A 234 0.98 1.47 16.70
CA ALA A 234 0.06 1.71 15.60
C ALA A 234 0.76 1.61 14.23
N THR A 235 1.95 2.20 14.10
CA THR A 235 2.79 2.06 12.89
C THR A 235 3.19 0.60 12.68
N GLN A 236 3.66 -0.10 13.71
CA GLN A 236 4.07 -1.51 13.57
C GLN A 236 2.91 -2.43 13.15
N SER A 237 1.72 -2.22 13.72
CA SER A 237 0.52 -2.98 13.35
C SER A 237 0.10 -2.71 11.91
N TYR A 238 0.09 -1.43 11.52
CA TYR A 238 -0.23 -1.02 10.14
C TYR A 238 0.72 -1.66 9.13
N THR A 239 2.04 -1.60 9.39
CA THR A 239 3.04 -2.19 8.51
C THR A 239 2.86 -3.71 8.37
N LEU A 240 2.58 -4.42 9.46
CA LEU A 240 2.31 -5.86 9.42
C LEU A 240 1.06 -6.19 8.59
N CYS A 241 -0.03 -5.45 8.81
CA CYS A 241 -1.29 -5.64 8.07
C CYS A 241 -1.11 -5.35 6.58
N HIS A 242 -0.37 -4.29 6.25
CA HIS A 242 -0.09 -3.91 4.87
C HIS A 242 0.72 -4.99 4.15
N GLU A 243 1.74 -5.56 4.81
CA GLU A 243 2.52 -6.66 4.24
C GLU A 243 1.63 -7.89 3.94
N LEU A 244 0.66 -8.19 4.81
CA LEU A 244 -0.24 -9.31 4.58
C LEU A 244 -1.10 -9.13 3.31
N LEU A 245 -1.41 -7.90 2.91
CA LEU A 245 -2.13 -7.63 1.65
C LEU A 245 -1.31 -8.10 0.43
N ASP A 246 0.01 -8.01 0.48
CA ASP A 246 0.87 -8.50 -0.58
C ASP A 246 1.11 -10.01 -0.49
N LEU A 247 1.22 -10.54 0.74
CA LEU A 247 1.54 -11.95 0.97
C LEU A 247 0.34 -12.89 0.81
N GLN A 248 -0.88 -12.41 1.06
CA GLN A 248 -2.14 -13.17 1.03
C GLN A 248 -2.17 -14.44 1.92
N ASP A 249 -1.16 -14.66 2.76
CA ASP A 249 -1.03 -15.79 3.68
C ASP A 249 -0.26 -15.34 4.94
N PRO A 250 -0.84 -15.43 6.15
CA PRO A 250 -0.17 -15.06 7.39
C PRO A 250 1.08 -15.88 7.69
N ASP A 251 1.19 -17.11 7.20
CA ASP A 251 2.40 -17.94 7.42
C ASP A 251 3.62 -17.36 6.70
N ARG A 252 3.37 -16.64 5.61
CA ARG A 252 4.42 -15.97 4.84
C ARG A 252 4.97 -14.73 5.53
N LEU A 253 4.34 -14.23 6.61
CA LEU A 253 4.93 -13.19 7.47
C LEU A 253 6.21 -13.66 8.18
N ALA A 254 6.61 -14.93 7.99
CA ALA A 254 7.87 -15.51 8.44
C ALA A 254 8.11 -15.28 9.94
N MET A 255 7.07 -15.55 10.74
CA MET A 255 7.14 -15.39 12.18
C MET A 255 8.18 -16.34 12.78
N LYS A 256 9.12 -15.78 13.52
CA LYS A 256 10.15 -16.49 14.25
C LYS A 256 9.61 -17.16 15.51
N SER A 257 10.42 -18.06 16.07
CA SER A 257 10.12 -18.71 17.35
C SER A 257 9.99 -17.72 18.52
N ASP A 258 10.65 -16.56 18.46
CA ASP A 258 10.53 -15.50 19.47
C ASP A 258 9.27 -14.63 19.30
N GLY A 259 8.52 -14.84 18.21
CA GLY A 259 7.29 -14.12 17.88
C GLY A 259 7.49 -12.84 17.09
N THR A 260 8.71 -12.50 16.68
CA THR A 260 8.98 -11.38 15.75
C THR A 260 9.01 -11.86 14.29
N THR A 261 9.06 -10.94 13.32
CA THR A 261 9.26 -11.24 11.89
C THR A 261 10.63 -10.72 11.42
N GLU A 262 11.20 -11.33 10.38
CA GLU A 262 12.38 -10.79 9.68
C GLU A 262 12.11 -10.10 8.37
N ILE A 263 10.95 -10.35 7.78
CA ILE A 263 10.68 -9.86 6.43
C ILE A 263 9.98 -8.52 6.43
N VAL A 264 9.25 -8.20 7.52
CA VAL A 264 8.51 -6.93 7.63
C VAL A 264 9.37 -5.88 8.33
N PRO A 265 9.92 -4.88 7.61
CA PRO A 265 10.80 -3.89 8.20
C PRO A 265 10.06 -3.02 9.22
N GLY A 266 10.75 -2.63 10.30
CA GLY A 266 10.17 -1.75 11.33
C GLY A 266 9.25 -2.46 12.35
N VAL A 267 8.79 -3.68 12.06
CA VAL A 267 8.01 -4.49 13.00
C VAL A 267 8.94 -5.24 13.95
N THR A 268 8.94 -4.82 15.21
CA THR A 268 9.74 -5.39 16.31
C THR A 268 8.88 -5.95 17.44
N CYS A 269 7.57 -5.72 17.40
CA CYS A 269 6.60 -6.28 18.33
C CYS A 269 6.40 -7.79 18.11
N ASN A 270 5.77 -8.44 19.08
CA ASN A 270 5.38 -9.84 18.94
C ASN A 270 4.12 -9.95 18.07
N ILE A 271 4.21 -10.63 16.95
CA ILE A 271 3.14 -10.77 15.94
C ILE A 271 2.34 -12.05 16.10
N ARG A 272 2.65 -12.90 17.09
CA ARG A 272 2.04 -14.23 17.23
C ARG A 272 0.53 -14.17 17.37
N GLN A 273 0.04 -13.27 18.22
CA GLN A 273 -1.39 -13.11 18.42
C GLN A 273 -2.07 -12.62 17.13
N ALA A 274 -1.44 -11.70 16.40
CA ALA A 274 -1.94 -11.20 15.11
C ALA A 274 -2.07 -12.34 14.10
N VAL A 275 -1.00 -13.11 13.89
CA VAL A 275 -0.97 -14.24 12.94
C VAL A 275 -2.03 -15.30 13.28
N THR A 276 -2.19 -15.64 14.56
CA THR A 276 -3.24 -16.56 15.02
C THR A 276 -4.63 -16.06 14.64
N LEU A 277 -4.93 -14.79 14.90
CA LEU A 277 -6.24 -14.20 14.61
C LEU A 277 -6.48 -14.02 13.10
N MET A 278 -5.43 -13.72 12.33
CA MET A 278 -5.50 -13.68 10.86
C MET A 278 -5.90 -15.05 10.29
N HIS A 279 -5.28 -16.13 10.78
CA HIS A 279 -5.64 -17.50 10.41
C HIS A 279 -7.09 -17.83 10.76
N GLU A 280 -7.57 -17.38 11.91
CA GLU A 280 -8.97 -17.53 12.30
C GLU A 280 -9.92 -16.77 11.35
N CYS A 281 -9.60 -15.53 10.99
CA CYS A 281 -10.36 -14.75 10.00
C CYS A 281 -10.41 -15.44 8.63
N ILE A 282 -9.28 -15.96 8.14
CA ILE A 282 -9.21 -16.74 6.89
C ILE A 282 -10.06 -18.00 6.98
N SER A 283 -9.99 -18.70 8.10
CA SER A 283 -10.81 -19.88 8.37
C SER A 283 -12.30 -19.50 8.37
N ASN A 284 -12.65 -18.36 8.97
CA ASN A 284 -14.01 -17.82 9.00
C ASN A 284 -14.49 -17.44 7.59
N SER A 285 -13.60 -16.88 6.77
CA SER A 285 -13.88 -16.62 5.36
C SER A 285 -14.23 -17.87 4.58
N ARG A 286 -13.43 -18.93 4.69
CA ARG A 286 -13.72 -20.22 4.05
C ARG A 286 -15.06 -20.82 4.49
N ALA A 287 -15.43 -20.62 5.75
CA ALA A 287 -16.69 -21.07 6.32
C ALA A 287 -17.87 -20.14 6.04
N ASN A 288 -17.66 -18.99 5.39
CA ASN A 288 -18.65 -17.92 5.23
C ASN A 288 -19.27 -17.51 6.58
N TYR A 289 -18.40 -17.39 7.59
CA TYR A 289 -18.72 -17.02 8.98
C TYR A 289 -18.35 -15.55 9.18
N ASP A 290 -19.22 -14.66 8.71
CA ASP A 290 -19.01 -13.22 8.72
C ASP A 290 -18.91 -12.62 10.14
N LYS A 291 -18.43 -11.37 10.20
CA LYS A 291 -18.26 -10.60 11.43
C LYS A 291 -19.54 -10.51 12.26
N ASP A 292 -20.69 -10.27 11.64
CA ASP A 292 -21.97 -10.13 12.37
C ASP A 292 -22.33 -11.42 13.11
N ARG A 293 -22.13 -12.57 12.44
CA ARG A 293 -22.37 -13.88 13.03
C ARG A 293 -21.35 -14.21 14.12
N TYR A 294 -20.08 -13.91 13.90
CA TYR A 294 -19.03 -14.05 14.93
C TYR A 294 -19.41 -13.31 16.22
N ILE A 295 -19.74 -12.02 16.09
CA ILE A 295 -20.07 -11.17 17.24
C ILE A 295 -21.33 -11.67 17.96
N SER A 296 -22.36 -12.08 17.22
CA SER A 296 -23.60 -12.64 17.80
C SER A 296 -23.36 -13.93 18.59
N ASP A 297 -22.52 -14.83 18.08
CA ASP A 297 -22.20 -16.09 18.76
C ASP A 297 -21.35 -15.83 20.00
N LEU A 298 -20.34 -14.97 19.90
CA LEU A 298 -19.50 -14.57 21.04
C LEU A 298 -20.34 -13.91 22.14
N GLN A 299 -21.30 -13.05 21.80
CA GLN A 299 -22.25 -12.49 22.78
C GLN A 299 -23.04 -13.60 23.49
N SER A 300 -23.56 -14.56 22.74
CA SER A 300 -24.35 -15.67 23.29
C SER A 300 -23.51 -16.50 24.28
N ILE A 301 -22.28 -16.80 23.91
CA ILE A 301 -21.29 -17.49 24.75
C ILE A 301 -21.04 -16.72 26.05
N ILE A 302 -20.79 -15.41 25.97
CA ILE A 302 -20.50 -14.58 27.14
C ILE A 302 -21.72 -14.55 28.07
N ILE A 303 -22.93 -14.39 27.53
CA ILE A 303 -24.17 -14.36 28.33
C ILE A 303 -24.37 -15.69 29.08
N ASP A 304 -24.15 -16.82 28.39
CA ASP A 304 -24.33 -18.15 28.97
C ASP A 304 -23.28 -18.45 30.05
N SER A 305 -22.01 -18.09 29.81
CA SER A 305 -20.91 -18.31 30.75
C SER A 305 -20.97 -17.42 31.99
N THR A 306 -21.45 -16.18 31.84
CA THR A 306 -21.43 -15.16 32.91
C THR A 306 -22.75 -15.07 33.70
N SER A 307 -23.67 -16.01 33.52
CA SER A 307 -25.00 -16.00 34.15
C SER A 307 -25.82 -14.74 33.86
N GLY A 308 -25.70 -14.18 32.64
CA GLY A 308 -26.57 -13.12 32.13
C GLY A 308 -26.09 -11.68 32.34
N ILE A 309 -24.80 -11.39 32.13
CA ILE A 309 -24.31 -10.02 31.99
C ILE A 309 -25.07 -9.28 30.87
N GLU A 310 -25.37 -8.00 31.06
CA GLU A 310 -26.03 -7.17 30.05
C GLU A 310 -25.05 -6.80 28.91
N ILE A 311 -25.42 -7.07 27.66
CA ILE A 311 -24.58 -6.88 26.45
C ILE A 311 -24.07 -5.43 26.31
N GLU A 312 -24.89 -4.44 26.67
CA GLU A 312 -24.52 -3.01 26.62
C GLU A 312 -23.35 -2.67 27.55
N SER A 313 -23.05 -3.50 28.54
CA SER A 313 -21.93 -3.29 29.48
C SER A 313 -20.58 -3.82 28.99
N ILE A 314 -20.57 -4.55 27.88
CA ILE A 314 -19.38 -5.24 27.34
C ILE A 314 -19.12 -4.90 25.86
N THR A 315 -19.86 -3.94 25.30
CA THR A 315 -19.76 -3.52 23.90
C THR A 315 -19.35 -2.05 23.82
N ASN A 316 -18.40 -1.69 22.95
CA ASN A 316 -18.01 -0.30 22.72
C ASN A 316 -18.94 0.39 21.69
N ASP A 317 -18.72 1.68 21.43
CA ASP A 317 -19.53 2.48 20.48
C ASP A 317 -19.46 1.97 19.03
N GLU A 318 -18.48 1.11 18.72
CA GLU A 318 -18.27 0.49 17.40
C GLU A 318 -18.88 -0.92 17.30
N GLY A 319 -19.52 -1.41 18.37
CA GLY A 319 -20.12 -2.74 18.41
C GLY A 319 -19.15 -3.88 18.73
N LEU A 320 -17.91 -3.58 19.11
CA LEU A 320 -16.88 -4.56 19.47
C LEU A 320 -16.97 -4.94 20.95
N LEU A 321 -16.61 -6.20 21.27
CA LEU A 321 -16.76 -6.78 22.59
C LEU A 321 -15.44 -6.78 23.37
N PHE A 322 -15.35 -5.99 24.46
CA PHE A 322 -14.14 -5.87 25.28
C PHE A 322 -14.09 -6.85 26.46
N PHE A 323 -14.81 -7.96 26.39
CA PHE A 323 -14.88 -8.95 27.48
C PHE A 323 -13.70 -9.92 27.44
N SER A 324 -12.93 -9.98 28.54
CA SER A 324 -11.86 -10.96 28.73
C SER A 324 -12.33 -12.12 29.60
N PHE A 325 -12.20 -13.34 29.12
CA PHE A 325 -12.37 -14.53 29.93
C PHE A 325 -11.16 -14.73 30.84
N SER A 326 -11.41 -15.15 32.09
CA SER A 326 -10.34 -15.63 32.96
C SER A 326 -9.94 -17.07 32.59
N ASP A 327 -8.72 -17.47 32.95
CA ASP A 327 -8.24 -18.86 32.78
C ASP A 327 -9.25 -19.89 33.31
N SER A 328 -9.87 -19.61 34.46
CA SER A 328 -10.86 -20.50 35.07
C SER A 328 -12.19 -20.60 34.30
N GLU A 329 -12.60 -19.55 33.60
CA GLU A 329 -13.87 -19.54 32.84
C GLU A 329 -13.70 -20.27 31.50
N LEU A 330 -12.52 -20.16 30.90
CA LEU A 330 -12.17 -20.99 29.74
C LEU A 330 -12.14 -22.46 30.15
N GLU A 331 -11.54 -22.83 31.28
CA GLU A 331 -11.51 -24.24 31.74
C GLU A 331 -12.91 -24.85 32.02
N GLU A 332 -13.89 -24.05 32.48
CA GLU A 332 -15.24 -24.56 32.84
C GLU A 332 -16.29 -24.48 31.72
N GLY A 333 -16.18 -23.54 30.77
CA GLY A 333 -17.20 -23.30 29.74
C GLY A 333 -16.71 -23.28 28.28
N PHE A 334 -15.42 -23.02 28.05
CA PHE A 334 -14.82 -22.87 26.71
C PHE A 334 -13.72 -23.90 26.40
N GLY A 335 -13.41 -24.79 27.37
CA GLY A 335 -12.09 -25.38 27.57
C GLY A 335 -11.65 -26.45 26.57
N ASP A 336 -12.53 -26.78 25.62
CA ASP A 336 -12.25 -27.71 24.52
C ASP A 336 -12.25 -27.01 23.15
N TYR A 337 -12.58 -25.72 23.07
CA TYR A 337 -12.73 -24.99 21.82
C TYR A 337 -11.55 -24.04 21.60
N GLU A 338 -10.97 -24.08 20.41
CA GLU A 338 -9.84 -23.22 20.02
C GLU A 338 -10.31 -21.82 19.57
N ASN A 339 -11.59 -21.67 19.18
CA ASN A 339 -12.16 -20.42 18.70
C ASN A 339 -13.70 -20.33 18.90
N VAL A 340 -14.28 -19.15 18.65
CA VAL A 340 -15.71 -18.85 18.82
C VAL A 340 -16.61 -19.74 17.94
N ARG A 341 -16.19 -19.98 16.70
CA ARG A 341 -16.97 -20.79 15.75
C ARG A 341 -17.11 -22.25 16.21
N GLN A 342 -16.05 -22.82 16.76
CA GLN A 342 -16.11 -24.16 17.36
C GLN A 342 -17.02 -24.19 18.58
N ALA A 343 -16.93 -23.18 19.45
CA ALA A 343 -17.77 -23.07 20.63
C ALA A 343 -19.27 -22.89 20.30
N SER A 344 -19.61 -22.31 19.15
CA SER A 344 -21.00 -22.18 18.68
C SER A 344 -21.55 -23.43 17.98
N GLY A 345 -20.75 -24.50 17.85
CA GLY A 345 -21.18 -25.81 17.35
C GLY A 345 -21.23 -25.96 15.84
N ILE A 346 -20.43 -25.18 15.10
CA ILE A 346 -20.30 -25.25 13.63
C ILE A 346 -19.06 -26.12 13.29
N GLU A 347 -19.25 -27.24 12.58
CA GLU A 347 -18.15 -28.14 12.20
C GLU A 347 -17.19 -27.49 11.18
N ASP A 348 -15.88 -27.61 11.40
CA ASP A 348 -14.84 -27.21 10.46
C ASP A 348 -14.88 -28.10 9.21
N VAL A 349 -14.84 -27.50 8.01
CA VAL A 349 -14.53 -28.24 6.78
C VAL A 349 -13.03 -28.51 6.78
N ASP A 350 -12.67 -29.78 7.02
CA ASP A 350 -11.28 -30.25 7.08
C ASP A 350 -10.53 -29.97 5.76
N VAL A 351 -9.60 -29.00 5.78
CA VAL A 351 -8.65 -28.72 4.70
C VAL A 351 -7.35 -29.48 4.97
N SER A 352 -7.44 -30.81 5.11
CA SER A 352 -6.25 -31.66 5.21
C SER A 352 -6.42 -33.05 4.61
N GLN A 353 -7.00 -33.16 3.40
CA GLN A 353 -6.79 -34.34 2.55
C GLN A 353 -6.58 -33.93 1.09
N THR A 354 -5.31 -33.80 0.70
CA THR A 354 -4.93 -34.12 -0.67
C THR A 354 -5.21 -35.60 -0.88
N ASP A 355 -6.30 -35.90 -1.58
CA ASP A 355 -6.65 -37.25 -2.03
C ASP A 355 -5.53 -37.78 -2.94
N ASP A 356 -4.57 -38.48 -2.34
CA ASP A 356 -3.77 -39.47 -3.02
C ASP A 356 -4.68 -40.67 -3.34
N SER A 357 -5.24 -40.71 -4.55
CA SER A 357 -5.63 -41.99 -5.12
C SER A 357 -5.55 -42.04 -6.65
N SER A 358 -4.71 -43.00 -7.07
CA SER A 358 -4.83 -43.87 -8.24
C SER A 358 -4.40 -43.36 -9.62
N ILE A 359 -3.12 -43.59 -9.95
CA ILE A 359 -2.73 -44.15 -11.26
C ILE A 359 -1.74 -45.31 -11.04
N ASP A 360 -1.98 -46.37 -11.79
CA ASP A 360 -1.49 -47.74 -11.65
C ASP A 360 0.04 -47.93 -11.58
N GLN A 361 0.43 -48.91 -10.76
CA GLN A 361 1.73 -49.58 -10.86
C GLN A 361 1.81 -50.37 -12.17
N GLU A 362 2.65 -49.93 -13.11
CA GLU A 362 3.39 -50.85 -13.97
C GLU A 362 4.89 -50.76 -13.68
N ASN A 363 5.36 -51.86 -13.09
CA ASN A 363 6.74 -52.20 -12.85
C ASN A 363 7.44 -52.53 -14.17
N ASP A 364 8.42 -51.74 -14.58
CA ASP A 364 9.50 -52.23 -15.44
C ASP A 364 10.83 -51.63 -14.97
N GLY A 365 11.64 -52.49 -14.34
CA GLY A 365 12.92 -52.10 -13.77
C GLY A 365 14.02 -52.03 -14.82
N ILE A 366 14.87 -51.01 -14.76
CA ILE A 366 16.21 -51.03 -15.33
C ILE A 366 17.18 -50.30 -14.39
N ASN A 367 18.15 -51.04 -13.86
CA ASN A 367 19.35 -50.51 -13.20
C ASN A 367 20.30 -49.87 -14.22
N LEU A 368 20.81 -48.66 -13.95
CA LEU A 368 22.09 -48.12 -14.47
C LEU A 368 22.52 -46.95 -13.56
N VAL A 369 23.45 -47.17 -12.61
CA VAL A 369 24.89 -46.83 -12.69
C VAL A 369 25.19 -45.35 -12.95
N GLY A 370 25.54 -44.64 -11.87
CA GLY A 370 26.85 -43.99 -11.66
C GLY A 370 27.38 -42.93 -12.64
N SER A 371 27.63 -41.74 -12.06
CA SER A 371 28.61 -40.69 -12.43
C SER A 371 28.48 -40.06 -13.82
N GLU A 372 28.39 -38.73 -13.90
CA GLU A 372 29.50 -37.88 -14.40
C GLU A 372 29.19 -36.39 -14.22
N ASP A 373 30.25 -35.68 -13.89
CA ASP A 373 30.41 -34.24 -13.69
C ASP A 373 30.27 -33.49 -15.03
N GLY A 374 29.57 -32.37 -15.01
CA GLY A 374 29.25 -31.56 -16.18
C GLY A 374 29.55 -30.09 -15.94
N VAL A 375 30.84 -29.72 -15.97
CA VAL A 375 31.29 -28.33 -16.09
C VAL A 375 30.82 -27.78 -17.44
N ILE A 376 29.93 -26.79 -17.42
CA ILE A 376 29.72 -25.87 -18.55
C ILE A 376 30.32 -24.51 -18.21
N SER A 377 31.35 -24.18 -18.98
CA SER A 377 32.04 -22.91 -19.01
C SER A 377 31.33 -21.92 -19.92
N GLY A 378 30.95 -20.77 -19.37
CA GLY A 378 31.02 -19.46 -20.04
C GLY A 378 29.89 -19.07 -20.98
N SER A 379 28.86 -18.43 -20.43
CA SER A 379 28.37 -17.12 -20.86
C SER A 379 27.66 -16.48 -19.67
N GLU A 380 28.10 -15.29 -19.25
CA GLU A 380 27.35 -14.45 -18.32
C GLU A 380 26.00 -14.11 -18.96
N ASP A 381 24.94 -14.75 -18.48
CA ASP A 381 23.62 -14.16 -18.43
C ASP A 381 23.13 -14.38 -16.99
N VAL A 382 23.16 -13.29 -16.23
CA VAL A 382 22.67 -13.23 -14.85
C VAL A 382 21.16 -13.45 -14.90
N LEU A 383 20.69 -14.47 -14.17
CA LEU A 383 19.28 -14.80 -14.00
C LEU A 383 18.48 -13.57 -13.54
N THR A 384 17.27 -13.48 -14.06
CA THR A 384 16.39 -12.32 -14.16
C THR A 384 15.52 -12.12 -12.91
N ASP A 385 16.12 -11.89 -11.75
CA ASP A 385 15.37 -11.74 -10.48
C ASP A 385 14.70 -10.36 -10.31
N SER A 386 14.96 -9.43 -11.24
CA SER A 386 14.45 -8.05 -11.14
C SER A 386 14.15 -7.45 -12.51
N VAL A 387 13.06 -6.68 -12.59
CA VAL A 387 12.68 -5.85 -13.74
C VAL A 387 12.92 -4.39 -13.35
N ASP A 388 13.75 -3.67 -14.10
CA ASP A 388 14.15 -2.28 -13.80
C ASP A 388 14.72 -2.06 -12.38
N GLY A 389 15.35 -3.09 -11.80
CA GLY A 389 15.87 -3.06 -10.43
C GLY A 389 14.79 -3.17 -9.36
N LEU A 390 13.55 -3.45 -9.74
CA LEU A 390 12.47 -3.88 -8.85
C LEU A 390 12.44 -5.41 -8.82
N PRO A 391 12.32 -6.05 -7.65
CA PRO A 391 12.16 -7.49 -7.60
C PRO A 391 10.88 -7.91 -8.35
N SER A 392 10.90 -9.07 -9.01
CA SER A 392 9.74 -9.57 -9.74
C SER A 392 8.47 -9.67 -8.88
N SER A 393 8.64 -9.92 -7.57
CA SER A 393 7.57 -9.94 -6.56
C SER A 393 6.90 -8.59 -6.29
N GLU A 394 7.57 -7.48 -6.64
CA GLU A 394 7.03 -6.14 -6.49
C GLU A 394 6.20 -5.73 -7.72
N ILE A 395 6.30 -6.45 -8.83
CA ILE A 395 5.48 -6.19 -10.03
C ILE A 395 4.01 -6.49 -9.73
N ARG A 396 3.14 -5.52 -10.00
CA ARG A 396 1.69 -5.61 -9.76
C ARG A 396 0.88 -5.82 -11.03
N THR A 397 1.41 -5.43 -12.20
CA THR A 397 0.72 -5.63 -13.48
C THR A 397 1.65 -6.20 -14.54
N LEU A 398 1.15 -7.23 -15.23
CA LEU A 398 1.83 -7.87 -16.35
C LEU A 398 1.19 -7.46 -17.67
N ILE A 399 2.02 -6.94 -18.56
CA ILE A 399 1.62 -6.54 -19.90
C ILE A 399 1.81 -7.72 -20.86
N ILE A 400 0.72 -8.11 -21.49
CA ILE A 400 0.64 -9.23 -22.42
C ILE A 400 0.57 -8.76 -23.87
N ASP A 401 0.93 -9.64 -24.79
CA ASP A 401 0.81 -9.42 -26.24
C ASP A 401 1.55 -8.18 -26.80
N VAL A 402 2.56 -7.67 -26.07
CA VAL A 402 3.44 -6.59 -26.51
C VAL A 402 4.88 -7.12 -26.62
N PRO A 403 5.59 -6.92 -27.75
CA PRO A 403 6.95 -7.42 -27.90
C PRO A 403 7.90 -6.70 -26.95
N ALA A 404 8.85 -7.44 -26.36
CA ALA A 404 9.98 -6.89 -25.57
C ALA A 404 11.03 -6.20 -26.44
N SER A 405 10.58 -5.27 -27.28
CA SER A 405 11.45 -4.36 -28.00
C SER A 405 11.99 -3.30 -27.04
N GLN A 406 13.17 -2.76 -27.33
CA GLN A 406 13.81 -1.72 -26.51
C GLN A 406 12.88 -0.51 -26.30
N GLU A 407 12.07 -0.18 -27.29
CA GLU A 407 11.15 0.94 -27.27
C GLU A 407 10.00 0.71 -26.29
N ASN A 408 9.38 -0.47 -26.31
CA ASN A 408 8.30 -0.82 -25.37
C ASN A 408 8.80 -0.95 -23.94
N CYS A 409 9.97 -1.57 -23.76
CA CYS A 409 10.64 -1.63 -22.46
C CYS A 409 10.92 -0.23 -21.91
N SER A 410 11.32 0.73 -22.76
CA SER A 410 11.61 2.10 -22.30
C SER A 410 10.37 2.80 -21.71
N VAL A 411 9.17 2.55 -22.25
CA VAL A 411 7.91 3.08 -21.70
C VAL A 411 7.65 2.51 -20.31
N ILE A 412 7.78 1.19 -20.17
CA ILE A 412 7.60 0.45 -18.91
C ILE A 412 8.62 0.92 -17.86
N SER A 413 9.89 1.01 -18.24
CA SER A 413 10.94 1.51 -17.34
C SER A 413 10.65 2.94 -16.88
N SER A 414 10.05 3.79 -17.72
CA SER A 414 9.69 5.15 -17.34
C SER A 414 8.58 5.18 -16.28
N VAL A 415 7.59 4.28 -16.37
CA VAL A 415 6.56 4.09 -15.34
C VAL A 415 7.18 3.57 -14.04
N ASN A 416 8.05 2.57 -14.12
CA ASN A 416 8.71 1.98 -12.95
C ASN A 416 9.69 2.95 -12.26
N ILE A 417 10.33 3.85 -13.01
CA ILE A 417 11.15 4.94 -12.46
C ILE A 417 10.27 5.92 -11.67
N ALA A 418 9.14 6.33 -12.23
CA ALA A 418 8.19 7.21 -11.54
C ALA A 418 7.67 6.57 -10.24
N TYR A 419 7.34 5.28 -10.28
CA TYR A 419 6.96 4.50 -9.10
C TYR A 419 8.07 4.47 -8.04
N LYS A 420 9.31 4.12 -8.40
CA LYS A 420 10.45 4.09 -7.46
C LYS A 420 10.68 5.44 -6.79
N PHE A 421 10.63 6.53 -7.57
CA PHE A 421 10.73 7.87 -7.01
C PHE A 421 9.62 8.12 -5.99
N LEU A 422 8.38 7.78 -6.34
CA LEU A 422 7.23 8.04 -5.49
C LEU A 422 7.24 7.19 -4.22
N LYS A 423 7.65 5.92 -4.31
CA LYS A 423 7.87 5.02 -3.17
C LYS A 423 8.82 5.65 -2.15
N VAL A 424 9.97 6.16 -2.60
CA VAL A 424 10.93 6.86 -1.72
C VAL A 424 10.38 8.20 -1.20
N TYR A 425 9.63 8.93 -2.03
CA TYR A 425 9.05 10.22 -1.64
C TYR A 425 7.94 10.09 -0.58
N LEU A 426 7.04 9.12 -0.73
CA LEU A 426 5.95 8.86 0.22
C LEU A 426 6.49 8.34 1.55
N ASP A 427 7.58 7.57 1.52
CA ASP A 427 8.34 7.12 2.71
C ASP A 427 9.13 8.26 3.39
N TRP A 428 9.14 9.47 2.81
CA TRP A 428 9.68 10.69 3.43
C TRP A 428 8.64 11.45 4.29
N LEU A 429 7.42 10.89 4.42
CA LEU A 429 6.41 11.30 5.39
C LEU A 429 6.30 10.35 6.60
N ALA A 430 7.16 9.32 6.69
CA ALA A 430 7.25 8.43 7.84
C ALA A 430 8.06 9.05 9.01
#